data_AF-A0A248LK75-F1
#
_entry.id   AF-A0A248LK75-F1
#
_cell.length_a   1.000
_cell.length_b   1.000
_cell.length_c   1.000
_cell.angle_alpha   90.00
_cell.angle_beta   90.00
_cell.angle_gamma   90.00
#
_symmetry.space_group_name_H-M   'P 1'
#
loop_
_entity.id
_entity.type
_entity.pdbx_description
1 polymer ?
#
loop_
_entity_poly.entity_id
_entity_poly.type
_entity_poly.pdbx_seq_one_letter_code
_entity_poly.pdbx_strand_id
1 'polypeptide(L)' 'MESLYLLIPMSIVLAFGFGALFWWATRSGQFDDLEGPGHRILMDDDNTHAEKQPDAATPPATPRT' A
#
# COMPACT_ATOMS: atom_id res chain seq x y z
N MET A 1 -12.23 43.82 15.48
CA MET A 1 -12.82 42.99 16.55
C MET A 1 -13.93 42.07 16.03
N GLU A 2 -14.62 42.40 14.93
CA GLU A 2 -15.69 41.56 14.37
C GLU A 2 -15.23 40.18 13.86
N SER A 3 -14.02 40.09 13.33
CA SER A 3 -13.46 38.83 12.80
C SER A 3 -13.33 37.73 13.84
N LEU A 4 -13.13 38.08 15.12
CA LEU A 4 -13.04 37.11 16.21
C LEU A 4 -14.34 36.31 16.37
N TYR A 5 -15.51 36.94 16.12
CA TYR A 5 -16.80 36.26 16.20
C TYR A 5 -16.99 35.19 15.13
N LEU A 6 -16.27 35.30 14.00
CA LEU A 6 -16.27 34.28 12.94
C LEU A 6 -15.17 33.25 13.18
N LEU A 7 -13.98 33.70 13.59
CA LEU A 7 -12.80 32.85 13.77
C LEU A 7 -12.94 31.86 14.94
N ILE A 8 -13.57 32.25 16.06
CA ILE A 8 -13.76 31.38 17.23
C ILE A 8 -14.64 30.15 16.90
N PRO A 9 -15.86 30.29 16.36
CA PRO A 9 -16.66 29.11 16.02
C PRO A 9 -16.04 28.28 14.90
N MET A 10 -15.40 28.93 13.92
CA MET A 10 -14.67 28.23 12.86
C MET A 10 -13.55 27.36 13.42
N SER A 11 -12.75 27.87 14.36
CA SER A 11 -11.65 27.11 14.97
C SER A 11 -12.16 25.93 15.81
N ILE A 12 -13.29 26.09 16.51
CA ILE A 12 -13.93 25.00 17.25
C ILE A 12 -14.36 23.89 16.29
N VAL A 13 -15.03 24.22 15.19
CA VAL A 13 -15.44 23.24 14.16
C VAL A 13 -14.23 22.51 13.59
N LEU A 14 -13.15 23.24 13.26
CA LEU A 14 -11.92 22.65 12.76
C LEU A 14 -11.27 21.72 13.79
N ALA A 15 -11.20 22.13 15.06
CA ALA A 15 -10.64 21.32 16.13
C ALA A 15 -11.40 19.99 16.32
N PHE A 16 -12.74 20.03 16.32
CA PHE A 16 -13.56 18.82 16.35
C PHE A 16 -13.41 17.99 15.07
N GLY A 17 -13.30 18.62 13.91
CA GLY A 17 -13.06 17.94 12.63
C GLY A 17 -11.76 17.15 12.63
N PHE A 18 -10.65 17.78 13.04
CA PHE A 18 -9.37 17.10 13.20
C PHE A 18 -9.43 16.00 14.27
N GLY A 19 -10.07 16.26 15.41
CA GLY A 19 -10.24 15.26 16.47
C GLY A 19 -11.02 14.03 16.01
N ALA A 20 -12.12 14.22 15.27
CA ALA A 20 -12.92 13.13 14.72
C ALA A 20 -12.17 12.34 13.65
N LEU A 21 -11.46 13.03 12.75
CA LEU A 21 -10.62 12.38 11.73
C LEU A 21 -9.50 11.56 12.37
N PHE A 22 -8.82 12.13 13.37
CA PHE A 22 -7.78 11.45 14.13
C PHE A 22 -8.33 10.22 14.85
N TRP A 23 -9.46 10.35 15.55
CA TRP A 23 -10.13 9.24 16.24
C TRP A 23 -10.55 8.12 15.28
N TRP A 24 -11.04 8.47 14.09
CA TRP A 24 -11.37 7.51 13.04
C TRP A 24 -10.11 6.78 12.55
N ALA A 25 -9.05 7.53 12.23
CA ALA A 25 -7.79 6.96 11.75
C ALA A 25 -7.14 6.00 12.75
N THR A 26 -7.14 6.33 14.05
CA THR A 26 -6.61 5.44 15.09
C THR A 26 -7.45 4.19 15.28
N ARG A 27 -8.77 4.28 15.13
CA ARG A 27 -9.67 3.13 15.24
C ARG A 27 -9.70 2.25 13.99
N SER A 28 -9.37 2.79 12.82
CA SER A 28 -9.36 2.05 11.55
C SER A 28 -8.28 0.96 11.46
N GLY A 29 -7.47 0.73 12.50
CA GLY A 29 -6.53 -0.40 12.55
C GLY A 29 -5.41 -0.32 11.51
N GLN A 30 -5.21 0.85 10.87
CA GLN A 30 -4.13 1.06 9.90
C GLN A 30 -2.74 0.88 10.52
N PHE A 31 -2.64 1.04 11.84
CA PHE A 31 -1.40 0.84 12.59
C PHE A 31 -1.13 -0.62 13.00
N ASP A 32 -2.05 -1.55 12.70
CA ASP A 32 -1.91 -2.96 13.05
C ASP A 32 -1.15 -3.76 11.97
N ASP A 33 -1.13 -3.24 10.73
CA ASP A 33 -0.43 -3.85 9.58
C ASP A 33 0.76 -2.99 9.09
N LEU A 34 1.68 -2.65 10.00
CA LEU A 34 3.00 -2.12 9.61
C LEU A 34 4.01 -3.23 9.27
N GLU A 35 3.75 -4.48 9.68
CA GLU A 35 4.66 -5.61 9.44
C GLU A 35 4.50 -6.23 8.03
N GLY A 36 3.29 -6.23 7.47
CA GLY A 36 3.01 -6.84 6.16
C GLY A 36 3.74 -6.19 4.97
N PRO A 37 3.82 -4.85 4.86
CA PRO A 37 4.54 -4.20 3.75
C PRO A 37 6.06 -4.38 3.81
N GLY A 38 6.65 -4.32 5.02
CA GLY A 38 8.09 -4.46 5.22
C GLY A 38 8.60 -5.87 4.92
N HIS A 39 7.82 -6.89 5.27
CA HIS A 39 8.18 -8.28 4.98
C HIS A 39 8.15 -8.58 3.47
N ARG A 40 7.21 -7.99 2.72
CA ARG A 40 7.16 -8.15 1.26
C ARG A 40 8.38 -7.53 0.55
N ILE A 41 8.85 -6.37 0.99
CA ILE A 41 10.02 -5.70 0.39
C ILE A 41 11.32 -6.48 0.60
N LEU A 42 11.49 -7.15 1.74
CA LEU A 42 12.67 -7.97 2.03
C LEU A 42 12.63 -9.37 1.36
N MET A 43 11.44 -9.90 1.10
CA MET A 43 11.22 -11.25 0.53
C MET A 43 11.02 -11.26 -0.99
N ASP A 44 10.85 -10.10 -1.66
CA ASP A 44 10.64 -10.01 -3.11
C ASP A 44 11.93 -10.26 -3.92
N ASP A 45 13.11 -10.02 -3.33
CA ASP A 45 14.40 -10.20 -4.02
C ASP A 45 14.80 -11.68 -4.21
N ASP A 46 14.21 -12.61 -3.45
CA ASP A 46 14.61 -14.03 -3.47
C ASP A 46 13.75 -14.94 -4.40
N ASN A 47 12.69 -14.41 -5.03
CA ASN A 47 11.79 -15.23 -5.87
C ASN A 47 11.98 -15.07 -7.39
N THR A 48 12.98 -14.32 -7.85
CA THR A 48 13.25 -14.20 -9.30
C THR A 48 14.11 -15.30 -9.91
N HIS A 49 14.63 -16.28 -9.14
CA HIS A 49 15.45 -17.36 -9.71
C HIS A 49 15.23 -18.73 -9.02
N ALA A 50 14.19 -19.45 -9.45
CA ALA A 50 14.17 -20.91 -9.41
C ALA A 50 13.46 -21.44 -10.67
N GLU A 51 14.24 -21.45 -11.75
CA GLU A 51 14.42 -22.61 -12.63
C GLU A 51 13.18 -23.24 -13.29
N LYS A 52 12.97 -22.87 -14.56
CA LYS A 52 12.74 -23.87 -15.60
C LYS A 52 13.43 -23.45 -16.90
N GLN A 53 14.74 -23.71 -16.96
CA GLN A 53 15.50 -23.87 -18.20
C GLN A 53 16.02 -25.32 -18.18
N PRO A 54 16.25 -26.04 -19.28
CA PRO A 54 15.74 -25.94 -20.66
C PRO A 54 15.09 -27.28 -21.08
N ASP A 55 13.87 -27.30 -21.62
CA ASP A 55 13.42 -28.47 -22.38
C ASP A 55 14.22 -28.52 -23.69
N ALA A 56 15.33 -29.24 -23.63
CA ALA A 56 15.99 -29.85 -24.76
C ALA A 56 15.03 -30.86 -25.41
N ALA A 57 14.06 -30.35 -26.17
CA ALA A 57 13.26 -31.12 -27.11
C ALA A 57 13.55 -30.60 -28.53
N THR A 58 14.67 -31.09 -29.08
CA THR A 58 14.82 -31.49 -30.49
C THR A 58 14.19 -30.61 -31.59
N PRO A 59 15.00 -29.86 -32.38
CA PRO A 59 14.73 -29.67 -33.80
C PRO A 59 15.43 -30.80 -34.60
N PRO A 60 14.83 -31.37 -35.68
CA PRO A 60 14.24 -30.60 -36.77
C PRO A 60 12.89 -31.12 -37.31
N ALA A 61 12.08 -30.19 -37.81
CA ALA A 61 10.97 -30.51 -38.70
C ALA A 61 11.49 -31.18 -39.97
N THR A 62 11.06 -32.42 -40.23
CA THR A 62 11.22 -33.04 -41.55
C THR A 62 10.07 -32.53 -42.43
N PRO A 63 10.34 -31.94 -43.61
CA PRO A 63 9.29 -31.60 -44.56
C PRO A 63 8.68 -32.90 -45.09
N ARG A 64 7.37 -33.07 -44.93
CA ARG A 64 6.63 -34.04 -45.75
C ARG A 64 6.26 -33.32 -47.05
N THR A 65 7.02 -33.59 -48.11
CA THR A 65 6.63 -33.80 -49.54
C THR A 65 7.85 -33.63 -50.42
#